data_AF-A0A957BJW9-F1
#
_entry.id   AF-A0A957BJW9-F1
#
_cell.length_a   1.000
_cell.length_b   1.000
_cell.length_c   1.000
_cell.angle_alpha   90.00
_cell.angle_beta   90.00
_cell.angle_gamma   90.00
#
_symmetry.space_group_name_H-M   'P 1'
#
loop_
_entity.id
_entity.type
_entity.pdbx_description
1 polymer ?
#
loop_
_entity_poly.entity_id
_entity_poly.type
_entity_poly.pdbx_seq_one_letter_code
_entity_poly.pdbx_strand_id
1 'polypeptide(L)'
;MFTSKYWRLLGVLIAMMLILAACSSDEPATETDTATETETESTDTTESTDTTDAETADTTSTDSEDMADAPFAVMPGGFMERALAGEFAGTTVTVDGAFEGNDPDGVKMARSLELFEELTGITVNYIGNKEFEATISVRIEAGDAPDIVDFPQPGKAAGFVADGIVVDVTSWMTEEWLSQQYNQSWRDMATIAGVEAGVFHRFN
;
A
#
# COMPACT_ATOMS: atom_id res chain seq x y z
N MET A 1 -16.36 34.08 61.21
CA MET A 1 -16.85 32.70 60.97
C MET A 1 -17.83 32.66 59.78
N PHE A 2 -17.48 33.25 58.62
CA PHE A 2 -18.42 33.41 57.48
C PHE A 2 -17.86 33.03 56.10
N THR A 3 -16.63 32.53 55.99
CA THR A 3 -15.95 32.32 54.70
C THR A 3 -16.09 30.92 54.09
N SER A 4 -16.49 29.90 54.86
CA SER A 4 -16.52 28.50 54.38
C SER A 4 -17.77 28.12 53.57
N LYS A 5 -18.87 28.87 53.68
CA LYS A 5 -20.12 28.59 52.94
C LYS A 5 -20.04 29.08 51.48
N TYR A 6 -19.37 30.20 51.23
CA TYR A 6 -19.21 30.76 49.88
C TYR A 6 -18.26 29.94 49.02
N TRP A 7 -17.21 29.34 49.60
CA TRP A 7 -16.29 28.47 48.86
C TRP A 7 -16.95 27.16 48.41
N ARG A 8 -17.86 26.61 49.24
CA ARG A 8 -18.64 25.42 48.89
C ARG A 8 -19.70 25.71 47.82
N LEU A 9 -20.34 26.88 47.88
CA LEU A 9 -21.28 27.32 46.84
C LEU A 9 -20.57 27.62 45.51
N LEU A 10 -19.39 28.24 45.53
CA LEU A 10 -18.60 28.52 44.34
C LEU A 10 -18.08 27.22 43.67
N GLY A 11 -17.68 26.22 44.46
CA GLY A 11 -17.24 24.92 43.94
C GLY A 11 -18.36 24.12 43.27
N VAL A 12 -19.58 24.18 43.81
CA VAL A 12 -20.76 23.51 43.19
C VAL A 12 -21.17 24.22 41.89
N LEU A 13 -21.06 25.55 41.83
CA LEU A 13 -21.44 26.33 40.65
C LEU A 13 -20.48 26.13 39.47
N ILE A 14 -19.18 25.98 39.73
CA ILE A 14 -18.17 25.65 38.71
C ILE A 14 -18.32 24.20 38.22
N ALA A 15 -18.65 23.25 39.10
CA ALA A 15 -18.92 21.87 38.72
C ALA A 15 -20.23 21.72 37.90
N MET A 16 -21.21 22.59 38.11
CA MET A 16 -22.48 22.58 37.37
C MET A 16 -22.37 23.26 35.99
N MET A 17 -21.43 24.20 35.80
CA MET A 17 -21.14 24.79 34.48
C MET A 17 -20.38 23.86 33.53
N LEU A 18 -19.60 22.91 34.05
CA LEU A 18 -18.88 21.92 33.22
C LEU A 18 -19.75 20.78 32.68
N ILE A 19 -20.99 20.63 33.19
CA ILE A 19 -21.92 19.56 32.77
C ILE A 19 -22.90 20.04 31.67
N LEU A 20 -22.92 21.34 31.35
CA LEU A 20 -23.77 21.92 30.30
C LEU A 20 -23.08 22.14 28.94
N ALA A 21 -21.81 21.73 28.79
CA ALA A 21 -21.07 21.76 27.53
C ALA A 21 -21.14 20.46 26.71
N ALA A 22 -21.86 19.44 27.22
CA ALA A 22 -22.15 18.21 26.49
C ALA A 22 -23.63 18.22 26.08
N CYS A 23 -23.88 18.50 24.79
CA CYS A 23 -25.15 18.53 24.06
C CYS A 23 -25.64 19.94 23.65
N SER A 24 -24.98 20.51 22.64
CA SER A 24 -25.71 21.16 21.54
C SER A 24 -24.79 21.24 20.32
N SER A 25 -24.95 20.28 19.41
CA SER A 25 -24.58 20.45 18.01
C SER A 25 -25.58 21.41 17.38
N ASP A 26 -25.12 22.50 16.76
CA ASP A 26 -25.62 22.95 15.46
C ASP A 26 -24.70 24.04 14.85
N GLU A 27 -24.75 24.11 13.52
CA GLU A 27 -24.19 25.09 12.57
C GLU A 27 -22.75 24.85 12.03
N PRO A 28 -22.61 24.99 10.70
CA PRO A 28 -22.30 26.32 10.18
C PRO A 28 -23.17 26.74 8.98
N ALA A 29 -23.66 27.97 8.99
CA ALA A 29 -24.02 28.69 7.77
C ALA A 29 -23.38 30.08 7.83
N THR A 30 -22.24 30.22 7.17
CA THR A 30 -21.57 31.50 6.92
C THR A 30 -22.34 32.24 5.83
N GLU A 31 -22.77 33.47 6.13
CA GLU A 31 -23.31 34.40 5.14
C GLU A 31 -22.23 34.85 4.15
N THR A 32 -22.53 34.63 2.87
CA THR A 32 -22.53 35.61 1.77
C THR A 32 -21.58 36.81 1.88
N ASP A 33 -20.51 36.76 1.09
CA ASP A 33 -20.04 37.94 0.36
C ASP A 33 -19.37 37.45 -0.94
N THR A 34 -19.94 37.78 -2.09
CA THR A 34 -19.22 38.16 -3.33
C THR A 34 -20.24 38.41 -4.44
N ALA A 35 -19.99 39.55 -5.07
CA ALA A 35 -20.78 40.21 -6.09
C ALA A 35 -20.98 39.40 -7.38
N THR A 36 -22.11 39.73 -8.01
CA THR A 36 -22.46 39.61 -9.42
C THR A 36 -21.32 40.02 -10.36
N GLU A 37 -20.99 39.14 -11.31
CA GLU A 37 -20.76 39.54 -12.69
C GLU A 37 -21.14 38.41 -13.66
N THR A 38 -21.47 38.86 -14.86
CA THR A 38 -22.36 38.30 -15.88
C THR A 38 -21.53 37.76 -17.06
N GLU A 39 -22.17 37.01 -17.97
CA GLU A 39 -21.70 36.64 -19.33
C GLU A 39 -20.62 35.53 -19.40
N THR A 40 -20.54 34.61 -20.37
CA THR A 40 -21.23 34.41 -21.65
C THR A 40 -21.01 32.96 -22.11
N GLU A 41 -22.01 32.41 -22.78
CA GLU A 41 -22.01 31.21 -23.62
C GLU A 41 -21.06 31.35 -24.83
N SER A 42 -20.19 30.38 -25.10
CA SER A 42 -19.87 29.96 -26.49
C SER A 42 -18.97 28.72 -26.54
N THR A 43 -19.49 27.72 -27.24
CA THR A 43 -18.80 26.74 -28.09
C THR A 43 -17.58 27.28 -28.82
N ASP A 44 -16.50 26.48 -28.92
CA ASP A 44 -15.94 26.12 -30.22
C ASP A 44 -15.09 24.83 -30.15
N THR A 45 -15.22 24.07 -31.24
CA THR A 45 -14.51 22.86 -31.62
C THR A 45 -13.21 23.28 -32.30
N THR A 46 -12.06 22.67 -32.00
CA THR A 46 -10.99 22.56 -33.01
C THR A 46 -10.15 21.30 -32.75
N GLU A 47 -10.29 20.40 -33.71
CA GLU A 47 -9.45 19.28 -34.08
C GLU A 47 -8.04 19.76 -34.49
N SER A 48 -6.98 19.12 -34.00
CA SER A 48 -5.73 19.00 -34.74
C SER A 48 -4.89 17.84 -34.22
N THR A 49 -4.88 16.82 -35.06
CA THR A 49 -3.81 15.84 -35.31
C THR A 49 -2.44 16.51 -35.36
N ASP A 50 -1.44 15.92 -34.70
CA ASP A 50 -0.11 15.85 -35.29
C ASP A 50 0.60 14.56 -34.87
N THR A 51 1.18 13.91 -35.88
CA THR A 51 1.94 12.67 -35.85
C THR A 51 3.40 13.06 -35.95
N THR A 52 4.29 12.53 -35.11
CA THR A 52 5.70 12.39 -35.48
C THR A 52 6.33 11.16 -34.83
N ASP A 53 6.93 10.37 -35.71
CA ASP A 53 7.55 9.07 -35.56
C ASP A 53 8.85 9.04 -34.71
N ALA A 54 8.98 7.89 -34.04
CA ALA A 54 10.16 7.02 -33.90
C ALA A 54 11.57 7.60 -33.66
N GLU A 55 12.16 7.18 -32.53
CA GLU A 55 13.56 6.73 -32.49
C GLU A 55 13.62 5.38 -31.78
N THR A 56 13.86 4.34 -32.56
CA THR A 56 14.10 2.96 -32.14
C THR A 56 15.50 2.87 -31.52
N ALA A 57 15.58 2.71 -30.20
CA ALA A 57 16.83 2.33 -29.53
C ALA A 57 16.98 0.80 -29.62
N ASP A 58 17.86 0.41 -30.52
CA ASP A 58 18.44 -0.93 -30.66
C ASP A 58 19.06 -1.39 -29.33
N THR A 59 18.45 -2.37 -28.68
CA THR A 59 19.06 -3.12 -27.59
C THR A 59 19.22 -4.56 -28.06
N THR A 60 20.48 -4.91 -28.31
CA THR A 60 20.93 -6.25 -28.64
C THR A 60 20.59 -7.22 -27.51
N SER A 61 19.50 -7.97 -27.67
CA SER A 61 19.17 -9.11 -26.83
C SER A 61 20.24 -10.18 -27.01
N THR A 62 20.92 -10.51 -25.91
CA THR A 62 21.84 -11.64 -25.80
C THR A 62 21.01 -12.92 -25.67
N ASP A 63 21.43 -13.99 -26.36
CA ASP A 63 20.79 -15.31 -26.44
C ASP A 63 20.19 -15.80 -25.11
N SER A 64 18.87 -15.92 -25.09
CA SER A 64 18.07 -16.56 -24.05
C SER A 64 17.49 -17.86 -24.63
N GLU A 65 18.34 -18.89 -24.74
CA GLU A 65 17.88 -20.24 -25.03
C GLU A 65 17.48 -20.91 -23.70
N ASP A 66 16.19 -21.28 -23.59
CA ASP A 66 15.49 -21.92 -22.44
C ASP A 66 15.02 -21.04 -21.26
N MET A 67 14.57 -19.81 -21.50
CA MET A 67 13.63 -19.15 -20.58
C MET A 67 12.20 -19.63 -20.89
N ALA A 68 11.42 -19.99 -19.87
CA ALA A 68 9.98 -20.18 -20.05
C ALA A 68 9.39 -18.88 -20.63
N ASP A 69 8.70 -18.97 -21.78
CA ASP A 69 8.11 -17.82 -22.47
C ASP A 69 6.95 -17.26 -21.61
N ALA A 70 7.28 -16.29 -20.75
CA ALA A 70 6.32 -15.67 -19.88
C ALA A 70 5.39 -14.78 -20.72
N PRO A 71 4.05 -14.89 -20.57
CA PRO A 71 3.10 -14.10 -21.37
C PRO A 71 2.98 -12.64 -20.88
N PHE A 72 4.00 -12.12 -20.20
CA PHE A 72 4.08 -10.79 -19.64
C PHE A 72 5.52 -10.25 -19.77
N ALA A 73 5.66 -8.93 -19.73
CA ALA A 73 6.98 -8.30 -19.80
C ALA A 73 7.80 -8.66 -18.56
N VAL A 74 9.02 -9.17 -18.78
CA VAL A 74 10.01 -9.42 -17.73
C VAL A 74 11.05 -8.33 -17.81
N MET A 75 11.23 -7.61 -16.71
CA MET A 75 12.18 -6.51 -16.65
C MET A 75 13.56 -7.02 -16.28
N PRO A 76 14.60 -6.67 -17.06
CA PRO A 76 15.92 -7.27 -16.94
C PRO A 76 16.63 -6.91 -15.63
N GLY A 77 17.52 -7.77 -15.17
CA GLY A 77 18.34 -7.54 -13.97
C GLY A 77 17.62 -7.80 -12.65
N GLY A 78 16.40 -8.35 -12.71
CA GLY A 78 15.62 -8.76 -11.55
C GLY A 78 15.74 -10.26 -11.24
N PHE A 79 15.06 -10.70 -10.18
CA PHE A 79 15.01 -12.13 -9.83
C PHE A 79 14.05 -12.94 -10.71
N MET A 80 13.18 -12.29 -11.49
CA MET A 80 12.19 -13.00 -12.30
C MET A 80 12.83 -13.83 -13.42
N GLU A 81 13.90 -13.32 -14.07
CA GLU A 81 14.64 -14.07 -15.09
C GLU A 81 15.22 -15.37 -14.50
N ARG A 82 15.79 -15.29 -13.29
CA ARG A 82 16.32 -16.45 -12.55
C ARG A 82 15.22 -17.43 -12.13
N ALA A 83 14.07 -16.91 -11.71
CA ALA A 83 12.92 -17.73 -11.35
C ALA A 83 12.37 -18.50 -12.57
N LEU A 84 12.27 -17.85 -13.73
CA LEU A 84 11.84 -18.47 -15.00
C LEU A 84 12.86 -19.47 -15.55
N ALA A 85 14.15 -19.31 -15.22
CA ALA A 85 15.19 -20.31 -15.46
C ALA A 85 15.14 -21.50 -14.46
N GLY A 86 14.18 -21.51 -13.53
CA GLY A 86 13.96 -22.59 -12.57
C GLY A 86 14.91 -22.59 -11.37
N GLU A 87 15.67 -21.51 -11.12
CA GLU A 87 16.65 -21.46 -10.03
C GLU A 87 16.01 -21.72 -8.64
N PHE A 88 14.75 -21.33 -8.48
CA PHE A 88 14.01 -21.43 -7.21
C PHE A 88 12.91 -22.50 -7.24
N ALA A 89 12.87 -23.36 -8.26
CA ALA A 89 11.85 -24.38 -8.37
C ALA A 89 11.86 -25.34 -7.15
N GLY A 90 10.68 -25.64 -6.62
CA GLY A 90 10.49 -26.48 -5.44
C GLY A 90 10.65 -25.76 -4.10
N THR A 91 10.88 -24.45 -4.11
CA THR A 91 10.82 -23.62 -2.88
C THR A 91 9.37 -23.26 -2.53
N THR A 92 9.15 -22.87 -1.28
CA THR A 92 7.85 -22.37 -0.82
C THR A 92 8.04 -21.03 -0.14
N VAL A 93 7.20 -20.06 -0.50
CA VAL A 93 7.10 -18.75 0.12
C VAL A 93 5.76 -18.66 0.82
N THR A 94 5.76 -18.32 2.10
CA THR A 94 4.53 -18.08 2.87
C THR A 94 4.17 -16.61 2.83
N VAL A 95 2.96 -16.32 2.37
CA VAL A 95 2.40 -14.96 2.30
C VAL A 95 1.20 -14.91 3.24
N ASP A 96 1.13 -13.94 4.14
CA ASP A 96 -0.06 -13.73 4.99
C ASP A 96 -0.77 -12.42 4.63
N GLY A 97 -2.09 -12.42 4.60
CA GLY A 97 -2.87 -11.26 4.19
C GLY A 97 -4.37 -11.39 4.43
N ALA A 98 -5.11 -10.33 4.09
CA ALA A 98 -6.52 -10.20 4.42
C ALA A 98 -7.48 -10.97 3.48
N PHE A 99 -7.02 -11.41 2.31
CA PHE A 99 -7.88 -12.08 1.31
C PHE A 99 -8.20 -13.53 1.69
N GLU A 100 -9.28 -13.76 2.43
CA GLU A 100 -9.77 -15.10 2.77
C GLU A 100 -10.10 -15.93 1.51
N GLY A 101 -9.57 -17.16 1.42
CA GLY A 101 -9.58 -17.95 0.18
C GLY A 101 -10.95 -18.29 -0.42
N ASN A 102 -12.03 -18.31 0.38
CA ASN A 102 -13.39 -18.56 -0.11
C ASN A 102 -14.15 -17.27 -0.49
N ASP A 103 -13.58 -16.09 -0.22
CA ASP A 103 -14.13 -14.81 -0.61
C ASP A 103 -13.74 -14.50 -2.08
N PRO A 104 -14.60 -13.82 -2.87
CA PRO A 104 -14.26 -13.38 -4.22
C PRO A 104 -12.85 -12.80 -4.41
N ASP A 105 -12.32 -12.04 -3.45
CA ASP A 105 -10.97 -11.47 -3.57
C ASP A 105 -9.86 -12.48 -3.26
N GLY A 106 -10.08 -13.44 -2.35
CA GLY A 106 -9.16 -14.56 -2.12
C GLY A 106 -9.07 -15.50 -3.32
N VAL A 107 -10.19 -15.75 -4.01
CA VAL A 107 -10.21 -16.52 -5.25
C VAL A 107 -9.40 -15.81 -6.36
N LYS A 108 -9.51 -14.49 -6.47
CA LYS A 108 -8.72 -13.71 -7.43
C LYS A 108 -7.23 -13.73 -7.07
N MET A 109 -6.90 -13.60 -5.78
CA MET A 109 -5.51 -13.67 -5.31
C MET A 109 -4.90 -15.03 -5.67
N ALA A 110 -5.53 -16.14 -5.30
CA ALA A 110 -5.05 -17.49 -5.65
C ALA A 110 -4.83 -17.64 -7.16
N ARG A 111 -5.81 -17.22 -7.97
CA ARG A 111 -5.71 -17.26 -9.43
C ARG A 111 -4.57 -16.40 -9.99
N SER A 112 -4.27 -15.26 -9.37
CA SER A 112 -3.19 -14.39 -9.81
C SER A 112 -1.80 -15.00 -9.62
N LEU A 113 -1.68 -15.97 -8.70
CA LEU A 113 -0.44 -16.66 -8.38
C LEU A 113 -0.22 -17.91 -9.24
N GLU A 114 -1.29 -18.55 -9.74
CA GLU A 114 -1.22 -19.81 -10.50
C GLU A 114 -0.18 -19.78 -11.63
N LEU A 115 -0.19 -18.73 -12.46
CA LEU A 115 0.74 -18.63 -13.59
C LEU A 115 2.19 -18.43 -13.14
N PHE A 116 2.39 -17.67 -12.05
CA PHE A 116 3.72 -17.49 -11.47
C PHE A 116 4.26 -18.82 -10.92
N GLU A 117 3.44 -19.58 -10.20
CA GLU A 117 3.82 -20.90 -9.69
C GLU A 117 4.10 -21.90 -10.82
N GLU A 118 3.26 -21.92 -11.86
CA GLU A 118 3.42 -22.79 -13.03
C GLU A 118 4.75 -22.53 -13.76
N LEU A 119 5.08 -21.25 -14.02
CA LEU A 119 6.26 -20.89 -14.80
C LEU A 119 7.57 -21.01 -14.01
N THR A 120 7.54 -20.78 -12.70
CA THR A 120 8.76 -20.72 -11.87
C THR A 120 9.01 -21.98 -11.04
N GLY A 121 7.97 -22.79 -10.81
CA GLY A 121 8.00 -23.92 -9.90
C GLY A 121 8.09 -23.52 -8.42
N ILE A 122 7.97 -22.24 -8.08
CA ILE A 122 7.87 -21.76 -6.69
C ILE A 122 6.43 -22.00 -6.21
N THR A 123 6.25 -22.47 -4.97
CA THR A 123 4.94 -22.54 -4.32
C THR A 123 4.71 -21.30 -3.46
N VAL A 124 3.56 -20.64 -3.60
CA VAL A 124 3.12 -19.52 -2.78
C VAL A 124 2.03 -20.03 -1.83
N ASN A 125 2.42 -20.29 -0.60
CA ASN A 125 1.49 -20.62 0.48
C ASN A 125 0.82 -19.35 1.00
N TYR A 126 -0.27 -18.93 0.36
CA TYR A 126 -1.03 -17.76 0.78
C TYR A 126 -2.00 -18.09 1.93
N ILE A 127 -1.76 -17.50 3.09
CA ILE A 127 -2.61 -17.55 4.28
C ILE A 127 -3.53 -16.32 4.24
N GLY A 128 -4.80 -16.57 3.95
CA GLY A 128 -5.83 -15.53 3.90
C GLY A 128 -6.75 -15.58 5.11
N ASN A 129 -6.84 -14.50 5.89
CA ASN A 129 -7.77 -14.43 7.01
C ASN A 129 -8.34 -13.01 7.24
N LYS A 130 -9.63 -12.91 7.59
CA LYS A 130 -10.33 -11.62 7.77
C LYS A 130 -9.82 -10.84 8.98
N GLU A 131 -9.30 -11.56 9.96
CA GLU A 131 -8.72 -11.03 11.20
C GLU A 131 -7.21 -10.78 11.09
N PHE A 132 -6.65 -10.72 9.88
CA PHE A 132 -5.21 -10.70 9.63
C PHE A 132 -4.49 -9.63 10.45
N GLU A 133 -5.01 -8.39 10.41
CA GLU A 133 -4.40 -7.26 11.11
C GLU A 133 -4.41 -7.41 12.64
N ALA A 134 -5.28 -8.26 13.20
CA ALA A 134 -5.33 -8.54 14.62
C ALA A 134 -4.42 -9.71 15.03
N THR A 135 -4.04 -10.58 14.09
CA THR A 135 -3.32 -11.83 14.38
C THR A 135 -1.84 -11.76 14.01
N ILE A 136 -1.45 -10.95 13.03
CA ILE A 136 -0.08 -10.92 12.50
C ILE A 136 0.98 -10.59 13.55
N SER A 137 0.75 -9.59 14.42
CA SER A 137 1.69 -9.27 15.51
C SER A 137 1.90 -10.45 16.45
N VAL A 138 0.83 -11.17 16.79
CA VAL A 138 0.90 -12.33 17.68
C VAL A 138 1.69 -13.48 17.05
N ARG A 139 1.51 -13.72 15.74
CA ARG A 139 2.28 -14.75 15.01
C ARG A 139 3.77 -14.44 15.00
N ILE A 140 4.12 -13.20 14.71
CA ILE A 140 5.51 -12.72 14.73
C ILE A 140 6.12 -12.88 16.13
N GLU A 141 5.42 -12.42 17.18
CA GLU A 141 5.85 -12.55 18.58
C GLU A 141 6.03 -14.02 19.01
N ALA A 142 5.23 -14.93 18.43
CA ALA A 142 5.32 -16.37 18.66
C ALA A 142 6.45 -17.05 17.86
N GLY A 143 7.18 -16.32 17.01
CA GLY A 143 8.25 -16.85 16.17
C GLY A 143 7.76 -17.56 14.90
N ASP A 144 6.52 -17.30 14.47
CA ASP A 144 5.86 -17.85 13.28
C ASP A 144 5.57 -16.73 12.26
N ALA A 145 6.57 -15.90 11.97
CA ALA A 145 6.44 -14.82 10.99
C ALA A 145 6.37 -15.39 9.55
N PRO A 146 5.49 -14.88 8.68
CA PRO A 146 5.48 -15.23 7.26
C PRO A 146 6.69 -14.59 6.54
N ASP A 147 7.01 -15.10 5.34
CA ASP A 147 8.07 -14.53 4.50
C ASP A 147 7.67 -13.18 3.92
N ILE A 148 6.39 -13.03 3.56
CA ILE A 148 5.80 -11.81 2.99
C ILE A 148 4.47 -11.52 3.67
N VAL A 149 4.17 -10.24 3.85
CA VAL A 149 2.87 -9.77 4.32
C VAL A 149 2.22 -8.89 3.25
N ASP A 150 1.03 -9.25 2.81
CA ASP A 150 0.17 -8.39 1.99
C ASP A 150 -0.54 -7.38 2.90
N PHE A 151 0.10 -6.24 3.12
CA PHE A 151 -0.32 -5.26 4.11
C PHE A 151 -1.15 -4.11 3.48
N PRO A 152 -2.46 -3.99 3.77
CA PRO A 152 -3.32 -2.98 3.16
C PRO A 152 -3.13 -1.57 3.74
N GLN A 153 -2.63 -1.45 4.98
CA GLN A 153 -2.48 -0.20 5.71
C GLN A 153 -1.00 0.12 6.03
N PRO A 154 -0.31 1.00 5.28
CA PRO A 154 1.11 1.33 5.51
C PRO A 154 1.37 1.91 6.91
N GLY A 155 0.38 2.58 7.51
CA GLY A 155 0.51 3.13 8.87
C GLY A 155 0.73 2.07 9.95
N LYS A 156 0.16 0.86 9.81
CA LYS A 156 0.40 -0.25 10.74
C LYS A 156 1.72 -0.95 10.47
N ALA A 157 2.18 -0.97 9.22
CA ALA A 157 3.50 -1.49 8.87
C ALA A 157 4.64 -0.74 9.59
N ALA A 158 4.45 0.54 9.89
CA ALA A 158 5.44 1.36 10.58
C ALA A 158 5.82 0.85 11.99
N GLY A 159 4.90 0.18 12.70
CA GLY A 159 5.21 -0.47 13.97
C GLY A 159 6.26 -1.56 13.81
N PHE A 160 6.06 -2.46 12.83
CA PHE A 160 6.99 -3.55 12.53
C PHE A 160 8.36 -3.06 12.04
N VAL A 161 8.38 -1.94 11.32
CA VAL A 161 9.65 -1.29 10.95
C VAL A 161 10.37 -0.76 12.19
N ALA A 162 9.65 -0.12 13.12
CA ALA A 162 10.23 0.37 14.38
C ALA A 162 10.74 -0.77 15.28
N ASP A 163 10.08 -1.94 15.22
CA ASP A 163 10.51 -3.16 15.92
C ASP A 163 11.72 -3.84 15.26
N GLY A 164 12.13 -3.39 14.07
CA GLY A 164 13.33 -3.87 13.38
C GLY A 164 13.19 -5.25 12.74
N ILE A 165 11.96 -5.72 12.52
CA ILE A 165 11.69 -7.07 11.99
C ILE A 165 11.45 -7.06 10.47
N VAL A 166 11.28 -5.88 9.86
CA VAL A 166 11.06 -5.75 8.41
C VAL A 166 12.41 -5.72 7.70
N VAL A 167 12.53 -6.53 6.65
CA VAL A 167 13.70 -6.54 5.78
C VAL A 167 13.60 -5.40 4.77
N ASP A 168 14.63 -4.55 4.73
CA ASP A 168 14.74 -3.48 3.73
C ASP A 168 14.87 -4.08 2.32
N VAL A 169 13.96 -3.74 1.41
CA VAL A 169 13.99 -4.22 0.01
C VAL A 169 15.31 -3.85 -0.68
N THR A 170 15.87 -2.68 -0.36
CA THR A 170 17.12 -2.20 -0.95
C THR A 170 18.35 -2.99 -0.52
N SER A 171 18.23 -3.87 0.50
CA SER A 171 19.33 -4.71 0.96
C SER A 171 19.64 -5.89 0.04
N TRP A 172 18.70 -6.27 -0.83
CA TRP A 172 18.84 -7.41 -1.74
C TRP A 172 18.38 -7.12 -3.18
N MET A 173 17.67 -6.01 -3.40
CA MET A 173 17.33 -5.52 -4.74
C MET A 173 18.04 -4.20 -5.02
N THR A 174 18.48 -3.99 -6.26
CA THR A 174 19.19 -2.76 -6.63
C THR A 174 18.23 -1.58 -6.78
N GLU A 175 18.70 -0.40 -6.38
CA GLU A 175 18.01 0.87 -6.57
C GLU A 175 17.67 1.13 -8.05
N GLU A 176 18.58 0.72 -8.94
CA GLU A 176 18.42 0.83 -10.38
C GLU A 176 17.27 -0.04 -10.89
N TRP A 177 17.15 -1.29 -10.44
CA TRP A 177 16.04 -2.16 -10.84
C TRP A 177 14.71 -1.66 -10.27
N LEU A 178 14.68 -1.28 -9.00
CA LEU A 178 13.48 -0.78 -8.34
C LEU A 178 12.96 0.50 -9.00
N SER A 179 13.84 1.42 -9.39
CA SER A 179 13.48 2.66 -10.08
C SER A 179 12.98 2.45 -11.51
N GLN A 180 13.32 1.32 -12.14
CA GLN A 180 12.74 0.93 -13.42
C GLN A 180 11.31 0.40 -13.26
N GLN A 181 10.99 -0.24 -12.13
CA GLN A 181 9.68 -0.85 -11.89
C GLN A 181 8.67 0.11 -11.26
N TYR A 182 9.12 0.93 -10.32
CA TYR A 182 8.25 1.74 -9.48
C TYR A 182 8.63 3.21 -9.62
N ASN A 183 7.62 4.04 -9.79
CA ASN A 183 7.83 5.48 -9.72
C ASN A 183 8.23 5.91 -8.30
N GLN A 184 8.92 7.05 -8.20
CA GLN A 184 9.45 7.53 -6.92
C GLN A 184 8.37 7.67 -5.83
N SER A 185 7.16 8.11 -6.18
CA SER A 185 6.08 8.29 -5.19
C SER A 185 5.70 6.98 -4.50
N TRP A 186 5.65 5.87 -5.23
CA TRP A 186 5.37 4.55 -4.64
C TRP A 186 6.48 4.08 -3.70
N ARG A 187 7.73 4.36 -4.07
CA ARG A 187 8.89 4.02 -3.25
C ARG A 187 8.98 4.88 -2.00
N ASP A 188 8.70 6.18 -2.12
CA ASP A 188 8.60 7.09 -1.00
C ASP A 188 7.50 6.66 -0.02
N MET A 189 6.35 6.23 -0.51
CA MET A 189 5.26 5.70 0.33
C MET A 189 5.64 4.38 1.03
N ALA A 190 6.48 3.56 0.40
CA ALA A 190 6.94 2.29 0.97
C ALA A 190 8.09 2.49 1.95
N THR A 191 8.74 3.65 1.92
CA THR A 191 9.88 3.99 2.77
C THR A 191 9.38 4.53 4.11
N ILE A 192 9.58 3.75 5.17
CA ILE A 192 9.21 4.10 6.54
C ILE A 192 10.48 4.21 7.37
N ALA A 193 10.73 5.37 7.98
CA ALA A 193 11.92 5.62 8.80
C ALA A 193 13.26 5.24 8.09
N GLY A 194 13.32 5.38 6.77
CA GLY A 194 14.49 5.05 5.95
C GLY A 194 14.61 3.59 5.53
N VAL A 195 13.65 2.73 5.90
CA VAL A 195 13.55 1.34 5.45
C VAL A 195 12.50 1.26 4.36
N GLU A 196 12.85 0.76 3.18
CA GLU A 196 11.85 0.46 2.15
C GLU A 196 11.17 -0.87 2.50
N ALA A 197 10.00 -0.76 3.13
CA ALA A 197 9.32 -1.84 3.85
C ALA A 197 8.51 -2.78 2.95
N GLY A 198 8.60 -2.62 1.63
CA GLY A 198 7.89 -3.43 0.65
C GLY A 198 7.71 -2.72 -0.68
N VAL A 199 6.80 -3.24 -1.50
CA VAL A 199 6.41 -2.65 -2.79
C VAL A 199 4.89 -2.56 -2.86
N PHE A 200 4.37 -1.53 -3.53
CA PHE A 200 2.93 -1.42 -3.76
C PHE A 200 2.51 -2.27 -4.94
N HIS A 201 1.49 -3.11 -4.73
CA HIS A 201 0.91 -3.92 -5.79
C HIS A 201 -0.13 -3.14 -6.63
N ARG A 202 -0.91 -2.27 -5.99
CA ARG A 202 -1.92 -1.43 -6.64
C ARG A 202 -2.29 -0.22 -5.78
N PHE A 203 -2.89 0.79 -6.41
CA PHE A 203 -3.65 1.84 -5.75
C PHE A 203 -5.07 1.87 -6.33
N ASN A 204 -6.04 2.40 -5.59
CA ASN A 204 -7.40 2.65 -6.07
C ASN A 204 -7.62 4.14 -6.30
#